data_AF-A0A645A942-F1
#
_entry.id   AF-A0A645A942-F1
#
_cell.length_a   1.000
_cell.length_b   1.000
_cell.length_c   1.000
_cell.angle_alpha   90.00
_cell.angle_beta   90.00
_cell.angle_gamma   90.00
#
_symmetry.space_group_name_H-M   'P 1'
#
loop_
_entity.id
_entity.type
_entity.pdbx_description
1 polymer ?
#
loop_
_entity_poly.entity_id
_entity_poly.type
_entity_poly.pdbx_seq_one_letter_code
_entity_poly.pdbx_strand_id
1 'polypeptide(L)' 'MNARKNAHLTQAQLAERVGVDKGYISRVERGLIVPTIGTFYKIVAAMGLSVELRPYT' A
#
# COMPACT_ATOMS: atom_id res chain seq x y z
N MET A 1 -9.25 2.26 0.35
CA MET A 1 -8.02 2.49 -0.44
C MET A 1 -8.33 2.51 -1.94
N ASN A 2 -8.33 3.71 -2.54
CA ASN A 2 -8.65 3.89 -3.97
C ASN A 2 -7.41 3.68 -4.87
N ALA A 3 -6.21 4.02 -4.38
CA ALA A 3 -4.96 3.85 -5.12
C ALA A 3 -4.75 2.41 -5.67
N ARG A 4 -4.97 1.37 -4.84
CA ARG A 4 -4.88 -0.02 -5.30
C ARG A 4 -5.85 -0.33 -6.43
N LYS A 5 -7.09 0.14 -6.31
CA LYS A 5 -8.13 -0.09 -7.33
C LYS A 5 -7.78 0.61 -8.64
N ASN A 6 -7.23 1.83 -8.57
CA ASN A 6 -6.75 2.58 -9.74
C ASN A 6 -5.53 1.91 -10.40
N ALA A 7 -4.73 1.18 -9.63
CA ALA A 7 -3.66 0.31 -10.15
C ALA A 7 -4.18 -1.04 -10.71
N HIS A 8 -5.50 -1.25 -10.74
CA HIS A 8 -6.14 -2.49 -11.20
C HIS A 8 -5.66 -3.77 -10.48
N LEU A 9 -5.31 -3.66 -9.20
CA LEU A 9 -4.86 -4.80 -8.39
C LEU A 9 -5.94 -5.30 -7.45
N THR A 10 -6.05 -6.62 -7.29
CA THR A 10 -6.71 -7.23 -6.14
C THR A 10 -5.85 -7.09 -4.87
N GLN A 11 -6.43 -7.29 -3.70
CA GLN A 11 -5.67 -7.31 -2.44
C GLN A 11 -4.62 -8.43 -2.42
N ALA A 12 -4.91 -9.58 -3.03
CA ALA A 12 -3.99 -10.71 -3.10
C ALA A 12 -2.78 -10.39 -3.99
N GLN A 13 -3.00 -9.81 -5.17
CA GLN A 13 -1.91 -9.39 -6.07
C GLN A 13 -1.03 -8.31 -5.44
N LEU A 14 -1.63 -7.35 -4.72
CA LEU A 14 -0.82 -6.35 -4.00
C LEU A 14 0.00 -7.00 -2.88
N ALA A 15 -0.60 -7.93 -2.13
CA ALA A 15 0.07 -8.63 -1.05
C ALA A 15 1.26 -9.45 -1.56
N GLU A 16 1.10 -10.16 -2.68
CA GLU A 16 2.15 -10.90 -3.37
C GLU A 16 3.31 -9.98 -3.78
N ARG A 17 3.03 -8.84 -4.41
CA ARG A 17 4.06 -7.86 -4.82
C ARG A 17 4.84 -7.27 -3.63
N VAL A 18 4.18 -7.11 -2.49
CA VAL A 18 4.78 -6.52 -1.28
C VAL A 18 5.52 -7.57 -0.44
N GLY A 19 5.18 -8.86 -0.61
CA GLY A 19 5.71 -9.97 0.20
C GLY A 19 5.01 -10.11 1.56
N VAL A 20 3.69 -9.91 1.62
CA VAL A 20 2.87 -10.03 2.83
C VAL A 20 1.61 -10.86 2.55
N ASP A 21 0.84 -11.18 3.58
CA ASP A 21 -0.45 -11.87 3.40
C ASP A 21 -1.58 -10.92 2.95
N LYS A 22 -2.58 -11.45 2.24
CA LYS A 22 -3.77 -10.68 1.81
C LYS A 22 -4.48 -10.01 2.99
N GLY A 23 -4.53 -10.69 4.14
CA GLY A 23 -5.15 -10.19 5.36
C GLY A 23 -4.45 -8.95 5.90
N TYR A 24 -3.12 -8.87 5.79
CA TYR A 24 -2.34 -7.67 6.11
C TYR A 24 -2.82 -6.48 5.27
N ILE A 25 -2.88 -6.62 3.94
CA ILE A 25 -3.39 -5.56 3.05
C ILE A 25 -4.83 -5.18 3.44
N SER A 26 -5.70 -6.16 3.69
CA SER A 26 -7.09 -5.88 4.12
C SER A 26 -7.18 -5.12 5.45
N ARG A 27 -6.31 -5.38 6.42
CA ARG A 27 -6.26 -4.64 7.69
C ARG A 27 -5.74 -3.22 7.49
N VAL A 28 -4.70 -3.03 6.66
CA VAL A 28 -4.19 -1.70 6.30
C VAL A 28 -5.27 -0.86 5.61
N GLU A 29 -5.96 -1.42 4.62
CA GLU A 29 -6.99 -0.70 3.86
C GLU A 29 -8.20 -0.27 4.70
N ARG A 30 -8.46 -1.00 5.80
CA ARG A 30 -9.51 -0.71 6.78
C ARG A 30 -9.02 0.14 7.96
N GLY A 31 -7.75 0.53 7.98
CA GLY A 31 -7.16 1.32 9.07
C GLY A 31 -7.01 0.57 10.39
N LEU A 32 -7.09 -0.77 10.39
CA LEU A 32 -6.95 -1.58 11.60
C LEU A 32 -5.50 -1.74 12.05
N ILE A 33 -4.55 -1.58 11.11
CA ILE A 33 -3.12 -1.56 11.39
C ILE A 33 -2.46 -0.46 10.58
N VAL A 34 -1.42 0.14 11.16
CA VAL A 34 -0.57 1.12 10.49
C VAL A 34 0.72 0.41 10.07
N PRO A 35 1.06 0.38 8.76
CA PRO A 35 2.32 -0.20 8.32
C PRO A 35 3.51 0.64 8.82
N THR A 36 4.68 0.01 8.97
CA THR A 36 5.92 0.78 9.14
C THR A 36 6.18 1.63 7.90
N ILE A 37 6.99 2.68 8.03
CA ILE A 37 7.29 3.54 6.89
C ILE A 37 7.94 2.77 5.72
N GLY A 38 8.79 1.77 6.02
CA GLY A 38 9.38 0.90 5.01
C GLY A 38 8.34 0.04 4.28
N THR A 39 7.39 -0.55 5.00
CA THR A 39 6.30 -1.31 4.38
C THR A 39 5.35 -0.42 3.61
N PHE A 40 5.10 0.80 4.10
CA PHE A 40 4.33 1.79 3.37
C PHE A 40 4.96 2.10 2.00
N TYR A 41 6.27 2.36 1.94
CA TYR A 41 6.97 2.57 0.67
C TYR A 41 6.87 1.36 -0.27
N LYS A 42 7.01 0.14 0.25
CA LYS A 42 6.84 -1.09 -0.56
C LYS A 42 5.43 -1.18 -1.15
N ILE A 43 4.39 -0.88 -0.37
CA ILE A 43 3.00 -0.87 -0.82
C ILE A 43 2.81 0.16 -1.94
N VAL A 44 3.31 1.37 -1.76
CA VAL A 44 3.21 2.46 -2.75
C VAL A 44 3.92 2.07 -4.06
N ALA A 45 5.16 1.56 -3.97
CA ALA A 45 5.93 1.12 -5.12
C ALA A 45 5.27 -0.06 -5.86
N ALA A 46 4.69 -1.03 -5.14
CA ALA A 46 3.99 -2.17 -5.73
C ALA A 46 2.73 -1.78 -6.54
N MET A 47 2.18 -0.60 -6.28
CA MET A 47 1.09 0.01 -7.05
C MET A 47 1.59 0.89 -8.22
N GLY A 48 2.91 1.01 -8.42
CA GLY A 48 3.49 1.88 -9.45
C GLY A 48 3.43 3.36 -9.11
N LEU A 49 3.39 3.71 -7.82
CA LEU A 49 3.30 5.09 -7.34
C LEU A 49 4.60 5.51 -6.63
N SER A 50 4.75 6.82 -6.41
CA SER A 50 5.81 7.42 -5.61
C SER A 50 5.22 8.31 -4.52
N VAL A 51 5.97 8.50 -3.44
CA VAL A 51 5.64 9.47 -2.37
C VAL A 51 6.49 10.71 -2.60
N GLU A 52 5.85 11.88 -2.63
CA GLU A 52 6.52 13.18 -2.68
C GLU A 52 6.31 13.88 -1.33
N LEU A 53 7.40 14.30 -0.68
CA LEU A 53 7.33 15.12 0.52
C LEU A 53 7.47 16.58 0.11
N ARG A 54 6.45 17.38 0.40
CA ARG A 54 6.47 18.82 0.16
C ARG A 54 6.65 19.58 1.47
N PRO A 55 7.44 20.67 1.47
CA PRO A 55 7.56 21.52 2.64
C PRO A 55 6.20 22.11 3.01
N TYR A 56 5.97 22.27 4.31
CA TYR A 56 4.79 22.95 4.84
C TYR A 56 5.05 24.46 4.77
N THR A 57 4.94 25.03 3.57
CA THR A 57 4.98 26.50 3.34
C THR A 57 3.58 27.09 3.36
#